data_AF-A0A858Q551-F1
#
_entry.id   AF-A0A858Q551-F1
#
_cell.length_a   1.000
_cell.length_b   1.000
_cell.length_c   1.000
_cell.angle_alpha   90.00
_cell.angle_beta   90.00
_cell.angle_gamma   90.00
#
_symmetry.space_group_name_H-M   'P 1'
#
loop_
_entity.id
_entity.type
_entity.pdbx_description
1 polymer ?
#
loop_
_entity_poly.entity_id
_entity_poly.type
_entity_poly.pdbx_seq_one_letter_code
_entity_poly.pdbx_strand_id
1 'polypeptide(L)'
;MTEIRWFDDNASLAPALAAAVAEDLRTALATAPAATLAVSGGRSPVPVFEALREADLDWARVVVTLVDERWVPETDPASNAALVKTHLLQGKAAAARFLPLYTGDASAAAGEASLAQAFADLPRPFAALILGMGDDGHTASLFPASPNLDAGLALGGTVDDTPPCLAQVGAVAPTERISLTLPWILDARRIYLQFGGASKVDVFNAAQAGPNRQYPVSFVLAQTQTPVTVFAARN
;
A
#
# COMPACT_ATOMS: atom_id res chain seq x y z
N MET A 1 6.85 -8.72 -14.49
CA MET A 1 5.69 -9.10 -15.33
C MET A 1 4.44 -8.92 -14.51
N THR A 2 3.42 -8.26 -15.08
CA THR A 2 2.15 -7.96 -14.42
C THR A 2 1.13 -9.02 -14.79
N GLU A 3 0.57 -9.72 -13.80
CA GLU A 3 -0.53 -10.66 -13.96
C GLU A 3 -1.86 -9.95 -13.64
N ILE A 4 -2.93 -10.22 -14.38
CA ILE A 4 -4.25 -9.61 -14.15
C ILE A 4 -5.29 -10.70 -13.89
N ARG A 5 -6.01 -10.57 -12.78
CA ARG A 5 -7.10 -11.44 -12.36
C ARG A 5 -8.40 -10.64 -12.28
N TRP A 6 -9.37 -11.04 -13.09
CA TRP A 6 -10.69 -10.44 -13.12
C TRP A 6 -11.67 -11.23 -12.26
N PHE A 7 -12.46 -10.51 -11.48
CA PHE A 7 -13.52 -11.02 -10.63
C PHE A 7 -14.85 -10.37 -11.03
N ASP A 8 -15.95 -11.07 -10.75
CA ASP A 8 -17.30 -10.56 -11.04
C ASP A 8 -17.65 -9.37 -10.13
N ASP A 9 -17.17 -9.39 -8.89
CA ASP A 9 -17.43 -8.37 -7.88
C ASP A 9 -16.33 -8.32 -6.80
N ASN A 10 -16.42 -7.31 -5.93
CA ASN A 10 -15.50 -7.18 -4.80
C ASN A 10 -15.64 -8.31 -3.76
N ALA A 11 -16.81 -8.96 -3.69
CA ALA A 11 -17.08 -10.02 -2.72
C ALA A 11 -16.31 -11.31 -3.03
N SER A 12 -16.17 -11.64 -4.31
CA SER A 12 -15.36 -12.76 -4.81
C SER A 12 -13.86 -12.42 -4.88
N LEU A 13 -13.52 -11.15 -5.14
CA LEU A 13 -12.14 -10.66 -5.16
C LEU A 13 -11.48 -10.74 -3.78
N ALA A 14 -12.16 -10.24 -2.75
CA ALA A 14 -11.58 -10.05 -1.42
C ALA A 14 -10.97 -11.32 -0.79
N PRO A 15 -11.68 -12.46 -0.70
CA PRO A 15 -11.11 -13.68 -0.14
C PRO A 15 -9.96 -14.24 -0.98
N ALA A 16 -9.99 -14.06 -2.31
CA ALA A 16 -8.91 -14.51 -3.18
C ALA A 16 -7.63 -13.69 -2.97
N LEU A 17 -7.76 -12.37 -2.83
CA LEU A 17 -6.62 -11.50 -2.52
C LEU A 17 -6.08 -11.78 -1.11
N ALA A 18 -6.95 -11.92 -0.11
CA ALA A 18 -6.56 -12.28 1.25
C ALA A 18 -5.77 -13.60 1.30
N ALA A 19 -6.23 -14.64 0.59
CA ALA A 19 -5.53 -15.92 0.50
C ALA A 19 -4.15 -15.79 -0.15
N ALA A 20 -4.02 -14.99 -1.21
CA ALA A 20 -2.74 -14.76 -1.89
C ALA A 20 -1.74 -14.04 -0.97
N VAL A 21 -2.18 -12.98 -0.28
CA VAL A 21 -1.37 -12.24 0.69
C VAL A 21 -0.93 -13.13 1.85
N ALA A 22 -1.84 -13.97 2.37
CA ALA A 22 -1.51 -14.89 3.44
C ALA A 22 -0.44 -15.91 3.02
N GLU A 23 -0.45 -16.37 1.76
CA GLU A 23 0.55 -17.29 1.24
C GLU A 23 1.94 -16.64 1.09
N ASP A 24 2.00 -15.39 0.61
CA ASP A 24 3.26 -14.65 0.54
C ASP A 24 3.83 -14.37 1.94
N LEU A 25 2.98 -14.05 2.92
CA LEU A 25 3.39 -13.93 4.32
C LEU A 25 3.91 -15.25 4.89
N ARG A 26 3.21 -16.36 4.66
CA ARG A 26 3.63 -17.70 5.09
C ARG A 26 4.98 -18.07 4.50
N THR A 27 5.17 -17.79 3.21
CA THR A 27 6.44 -18.04 2.50
C THR A 27 7.58 -17.21 3.08
N ALA A 28 7.34 -15.93 3.39
CA ALA A 28 8.35 -15.09 4.03
C ALA A 28 8.69 -15.58 5.45
N LEU A 29 7.68 -15.90 6.26
CA LEU A 29 7.87 -16.38 7.63
C LEU A 29 8.53 -17.77 7.72
N ALA A 30 8.50 -18.56 6.64
CA ALA A 30 9.21 -19.83 6.57
C ALA A 30 10.74 -19.67 6.53
N THR A 31 11.24 -18.52 6.08
CA THR A 31 12.68 -18.29 5.87
C THR A 31 13.26 -17.09 6.62
N ALA A 32 12.42 -16.24 7.22
CA ALA A 32 12.83 -15.05 7.96
C ALA A 32 12.17 -14.99 9.35
N PRO A 33 12.83 -14.39 10.37
CA PRO A 33 12.27 -14.29 11.72
C PRO A 33 11.01 -13.42 11.79
N ALA A 34 10.82 -12.51 10.84
CA ALA A 34 9.63 -11.67 10.73
C ALA A 34 9.35 -11.29 9.27
N ALA A 35 8.12 -10.85 9.00
CA ALA A 35 7.67 -10.41 7.68
C ALA A 35 6.90 -9.09 7.78
N THR A 36 7.03 -8.24 6.77
CA THR A 36 6.31 -6.95 6.72
C THR A 36 5.21 -6.98 5.66
N LEU A 37 4.00 -6.55 6.03
CA LEU A 37 2.86 -6.30 5.16
C LEU A 37 2.59 -4.79 5.11
N ALA A 38 2.61 -4.20 3.91
CA ALA A 38 2.21 -2.81 3.72
C ALA A 38 0.83 -2.74 3.03
N VAL A 39 -0.10 -1.94 3.55
CA VAL A 39 -1.49 -1.90 3.03
C VAL A 39 -1.99 -0.48 2.75
N SER A 40 -2.86 -0.35 1.75
CA SER A 40 -3.62 0.87 1.47
C SER A 40 -4.84 0.99 2.37
N GLY A 41 -5.27 2.22 2.65
CA GLY A 41 -6.57 2.47 3.27
C GLY A 41 -7.73 2.60 2.27
N GLY A 42 -8.78 3.29 2.70
CA GLY A 42 -10.03 3.43 1.96
C GLY A 42 -11.00 2.26 2.13
N ARG A 43 -12.14 2.31 1.44
CA ARG A 43 -13.24 1.33 1.63
C ARG A 43 -13.01 -0.02 0.95
N SER A 44 -12.37 -0.01 -0.21
CA SER A 44 -12.14 -1.21 -1.04
C SER A 44 -11.34 -2.34 -0.35
N PRO A 45 -10.30 -2.06 0.47
CA PRO A 45 -9.55 -3.14 1.14
C PRO A 45 -10.24 -3.69 2.40
N VAL A 46 -11.34 -3.09 2.90
CA VAL A 46 -11.99 -3.54 4.15
C VAL A 46 -12.37 -5.03 4.11
N PRO A 47 -13.06 -5.54 3.07
CA PRO A 47 -13.39 -6.96 3.00
C PRO A 47 -12.15 -7.87 2.89
N VAL A 48 -11.05 -7.37 2.30
CA VAL A 48 -9.78 -8.10 2.23
C VAL A 48 -9.17 -8.21 3.63
N PHE A 49 -9.18 -7.13 4.41
CA PHE A 49 -8.67 -7.11 5.78
C PHE A 49 -9.44 -8.05 6.69
N GLU A 50 -10.77 -8.04 6.61
CA GLU A 50 -11.65 -8.91 7.39
C GLU A 50 -11.49 -10.40 7.04
N ALA A 51 -11.21 -10.72 5.77
CA ALA A 51 -10.87 -12.08 5.37
C ALA A 51 -9.44 -12.47 5.79
N LEU A 52 -8.48 -11.56 5.61
CA LEU A 52 -7.06 -11.81 5.88
C LEU A 52 -6.79 -12.03 7.37
N ARG A 53 -7.44 -11.28 8.26
CA ARG A 53 -7.20 -11.38 9.71
C ARG A 53 -7.49 -12.75 10.31
N GLU A 54 -8.27 -13.58 9.61
CA GLU A 54 -8.64 -14.94 10.04
C GLU A 54 -7.62 -16.00 9.57
N ALA A 55 -6.68 -15.62 8.71
CA ALA A 55 -5.65 -16.50 8.19
C ALA A 55 -4.79 -17.09 9.31
N ASP A 56 -4.46 -18.37 9.17
CA ASP A 56 -3.58 -19.07 10.10
C ASP A 56 -2.12 -18.76 9.76
N LEU A 57 -1.59 -17.78 10.49
CA LEU A 57 -0.23 -17.24 10.38
C LEU A 57 0.30 -16.96 11.79
N ASP A 58 1.61 -16.95 11.94
CA ASP A 58 2.27 -16.46 13.15
C ASP A 58 2.28 -14.93 13.15
N TRP A 59 1.11 -14.36 13.45
CA TRP A 59 0.87 -12.92 13.39
C TRP A 59 1.81 -12.12 14.30
N ALA A 60 2.30 -12.69 15.41
CA ALA A 60 3.29 -12.04 16.28
C ALA A 60 4.62 -11.72 15.57
N ARG A 61 4.91 -12.42 14.47
CA ARG A 61 6.09 -12.18 13.62
C ARG A 61 5.76 -11.34 12.38
N VAL A 62 4.52 -10.87 12.24
CA VAL A 62 4.10 -9.98 11.17
C VAL A 62 4.13 -8.54 11.66
N VAL A 63 4.76 -7.67 10.88
CA VAL A 63 4.67 -6.23 11.02
C VAL A 63 3.73 -5.70 9.96
N VAL A 64 2.69 -4.98 10.36
CA VAL A 64 1.78 -4.29 9.43
C VAL A 64 2.13 -2.80 9.42
N THR A 65 2.22 -2.21 8.23
CA THR A 65 2.38 -0.76 8.02
C THR A 65 1.45 -0.29 6.90
N LEU A 66 1.44 1.00 6.63
CA LEU A 66 0.63 1.61 5.57
C LEU A 66 1.49 1.97 4.37
N VAL A 67 0.89 1.98 3.17
CA VAL A 67 1.55 2.55 1.98
C VAL A 67 1.43 4.07 1.92
N ASP A 68 0.41 4.63 2.58
CA ASP A 68 0.19 6.06 2.73
C ASP A 68 -0.76 6.35 3.90
N GLU A 69 -0.75 7.60 4.36
CA GLU A 69 -1.63 8.06 5.43
C GLU A 69 -2.00 9.53 5.23
N ARG A 70 -3.17 9.90 5.76
CA ARG A 70 -3.65 11.28 5.87
C ARG A 70 -2.98 11.85 7.10
N TRP A 71 -2.44 13.07 7.05
CA TRP A 71 -1.73 13.63 8.20
C TRP A 71 -2.69 14.11 9.31
N VAL A 72 -3.35 13.14 9.95
CA VAL A 72 -4.37 13.30 10.98
C VAL A 72 -4.16 12.27 12.08
N PRO A 73 -4.57 12.56 13.33
CA PRO A 73 -4.54 11.58 14.41
C PRO A 73 -5.36 10.32 14.11
N GLU A 74 -5.01 9.19 14.74
CA GLU A 74 -5.75 7.93 14.59
C GLU A 74 -7.22 8.00 15.07
N THR A 75 -7.60 9.03 15.84
CA THR A 75 -9.00 9.26 16.22
C THR A 75 -9.83 9.88 15.09
N ASP A 76 -9.19 10.36 14.02
CA ASP A 76 -9.86 10.96 12.87
C ASP A 76 -10.44 9.86 11.95
N PRO A 77 -11.71 9.99 11.51
CA PRO A 77 -12.32 9.03 10.58
C PRO A 77 -11.58 8.88 9.24
N ALA A 78 -10.75 9.85 8.85
CA ALA A 78 -9.93 9.80 7.65
C ALA A 78 -8.61 9.03 7.83
N SER A 79 -8.25 8.59 9.05
CA SER A 79 -7.03 7.83 9.29
C SER A 79 -7.08 6.42 8.72
N ASN A 80 -6.10 6.08 7.89
CA ASN A 80 -5.88 4.72 7.40
C ASN A 80 -5.44 3.79 8.55
N ALA A 81 -4.69 4.29 9.53
CA ALA A 81 -4.31 3.55 10.74
C ALA A 81 -5.55 3.13 11.54
N ALA A 82 -6.53 4.02 11.72
CA ALA A 82 -7.79 3.69 12.36
C ALA A 82 -8.53 2.56 11.63
N LEU A 83 -8.57 2.63 10.29
CA LEU A 83 -9.20 1.62 9.44
C LEU A 83 -8.49 0.26 9.56
N VAL A 84 -7.15 0.23 9.51
CA VAL A 84 -6.37 -1.01 9.68
C VAL A 84 -6.57 -1.61 11.06
N LYS A 85 -6.55 -0.81 12.13
CA LYS A 85 -6.83 -1.30 13.49
C LYS A 85 -8.23 -1.88 13.61
N THR A 86 -9.21 -1.24 12.98
CA THR A 86 -10.62 -1.66 13.06
C THR A 86 -10.88 -2.96 12.29
N HIS A 87 -10.31 -3.11 11.09
CA HIS A 87 -10.68 -4.21 10.18
C HIS A 87 -9.63 -5.32 10.07
N LEU A 88 -8.33 -5.00 10.15
CA LEU A 88 -7.25 -5.97 10.00
C LEU A 88 -6.72 -6.45 11.36
N LEU A 89 -6.36 -5.55 12.28
CA LEU A 89 -5.68 -5.90 13.53
C LEU A 89 -6.67 -6.34 14.62
N GLN A 90 -7.51 -7.31 14.27
CA GLN A 90 -8.52 -7.93 15.11
C GLN A 90 -8.35 -9.45 15.06
N GLY A 91 -8.99 -10.18 15.97
CA GLY A 91 -8.94 -11.65 15.97
C GLY A 91 -7.50 -12.18 16.03
N LYS A 92 -7.12 -13.09 15.12
CA LYS A 92 -5.76 -13.66 15.09
C LYS A 92 -4.70 -12.61 14.76
N ALA A 93 -5.01 -11.70 13.84
CA ALA A 93 -4.09 -10.65 13.41
C ALA A 93 -3.88 -9.53 14.44
N ALA A 94 -4.62 -9.52 15.55
CA ALA A 94 -4.36 -8.61 16.67
C ALA A 94 -2.98 -8.80 17.31
N ALA A 95 -2.33 -9.96 17.11
CA ALA A 95 -0.97 -10.21 17.57
C ALA A 95 0.11 -9.51 16.73
N ALA A 96 -0.23 -8.98 15.55
CA ALA A 96 0.73 -8.30 14.69
C ALA A 96 1.22 -6.99 15.28
N ARG A 97 2.51 -6.70 15.06
CA ARG A 97 3.06 -5.37 15.37
C ARG A 97 2.57 -4.39 14.32
N PHE A 98 2.06 -3.24 14.74
CA PHE A 98 1.66 -2.17 13.82
C PHE A 98 2.65 -1.01 13.86
N LEU A 99 3.06 -0.55 12.68
CA LEU A 99 3.82 0.67 12.50
C LEU A 99 2.93 1.72 11.79
N PRO A 100 2.41 2.72 12.51
CA PRO A 100 1.67 3.82 11.89
C PRO A 100 2.61 4.77 11.13
N LEU A 101 2.05 5.57 10.21
CA LEU A 101 2.79 6.64 9.53
C LEU A 101 2.57 8.03 10.16
N TYR A 102 1.46 8.24 10.87
CA TYR A 102 1.25 9.49 11.61
C TYR A 102 2.07 9.48 12.90
N THR A 103 3.02 10.41 13.01
CA THR A 103 3.95 10.51 14.14
C THR A 103 3.51 11.51 15.22
N GLY A 104 2.50 12.34 14.92
CA GLY A 104 2.10 13.44 15.80
C GLY A 104 2.87 14.74 15.60
N ASP A 105 3.83 14.77 14.67
CA ASP A 105 4.58 15.99 14.34
C ASP A 105 3.70 17.04 13.68
N ALA A 106 4.18 18.30 13.71
CA ALA A 106 3.43 19.47 13.26
C ALA A 106 3.00 19.43 11.78
N SER A 107 3.68 18.63 10.95
CA SER A 107 3.38 18.41 9.53
C SER A 107 3.92 17.05 9.07
N ALA A 108 3.42 16.54 7.95
CA ALA A 108 3.90 15.30 7.34
C ALA A 108 5.40 15.37 7.03
N ALA A 109 5.85 16.52 6.53
CA ALA A 109 7.25 16.78 6.24
C ALA A 109 8.12 16.73 7.51
N ALA A 110 7.61 17.23 8.65
CA ALA A 110 8.34 17.18 9.91
C ALA A 110 8.50 15.75 10.45
N GLY A 111 7.56 14.84 10.14
CA GLY A 111 7.61 13.45 10.55
C GLY A 111 8.50 12.53 9.69
N GLU A 112 8.97 12.98 8.52
CA GLU A 112 9.73 12.15 7.57
C GLU A 112 11.00 11.53 8.20
N ALA A 113 11.74 12.29 9.00
CA ALA A 113 12.96 11.80 9.65
C ALA A 113 12.69 10.71 10.68
N SER A 114 11.63 10.86 11.48
CA SER A 114 11.20 9.84 12.45
C SER A 114 10.72 8.57 11.76
N LEU A 115 10.02 8.70 10.62
CA LEU A 115 9.63 7.56 9.80
C LEU A 115 10.84 6.87 9.18
N ALA A 116 11.84 7.62 8.71
CA ALA A 116 13.08 7.03 8.20
C ALA A 116 13.78 6.15 9.25
N GLN A 117 13.82 6.60 10.50
CA GLN A 117 14.35 5.81 11.61
C GLN A 117 13.49 4.57 11.90
N ALA A 118 12.16 4.72 11.94
CA ALA A 118 11.25 3.61 12.24
C ALA A 118 11.25 2.52 11.16
N PHE A 119 11.49 2.89 9.89
CA PHE A 119 11.55 1.98 8.76
C PHE A 119 12.90 1.25 8.62
N ALA A 120 13.98 1.77 9.21
CA ALA A 120 15.31 1.19 9.11
C ALA A 120 15.38 -0.26 9.65
N ASP A 121 14.57 -0.57 10.67
CA ASP A 121 14.54 -1.88 11.34
C ASP A 121 13.44 -2.82 10.80
N LEU A 122 12.71 -2.42 9.75
CA LEU A 122 11.68 -3.29 9.17
C LEU A 122 12.31 -4.46 8.42
N PRO A 123 11.72 -5.68 8.54
CA PRO A 123 12.04 -6.77 7.62
C PRO A 123 11.78 -6.33 6.17
N ARG A 124 12.83 -6.36 5.35
CA ARG A 124 12.81 -6.04 3.92
C ARG A 124 13.34 -7.21 3.07
N PRO A 125 12.94 -7.34 1.79
CA PRO A 125 11.82 -6.60 1.16
C PRO A 125 10.48 -6.94 1.85
N PHE A 126 9.47 -6.07 1.72
CA PHE A 126 8.13 -6.35 2.22
C PHE A 126 7.64 -7.69 1.67
N ALA A 127 7.04 -8.52 2.52
CA ALA A 127 6.55 -9.83 2.11
C ALA A 127 5.42 -9.70 1.09
N ALA A 128 4.51 -8.76 1.33
CA ALA A 128 3.46 -8.38 0.39
C ALA A 128 3.12 -6.89 0.59
N LEU A 129 2.65 -6.26 -0.48
CA LEU A 129 2.18 -4.88 -0.47
C LEU A 129 0.85 -4.78 -1.21
N ILE A 130 -0.17 -4.17 -0.60
CA ILE A 130 -1.51 -3.98 -1.20
C ILE A 130 -1.70 -2.50 -1.56
N LEU A 131 -1.74 -2.22 -2.86
CA LEU A 131 -2.05 -0.92 -3.45
C LEU A 131 -3.53 -0.81 -3.83
N GLY A 132 -4.07 0.40 -3.68
CA GLY A 132 -5.28 0.83 -4.37
C GLY A 132 -4.97 1.68 -5.60
N MET A 133 -6.01 1.97 -6.39
CA MET A 133 -5.97 2.94 -7.49
C MET A 133 -7.12 3.94 -7.38
N GLY A 134 -6.81 5.23 -7.52
CA GLY A 134 -7.79 6.31 -7.66
C GLY A 134 -8.32 6.47 -9.09
N ASP A 135 -9.41 7.23 -9.25
CA ASP A 135 -9.96 7.57 -10.58
C ASP A 135 -9.07 8.54 -11.39
N ASP A 136 -8.09 9.17 -10.76
CA ASP A 136 -7.03 9.97 -11.38
C ASP A 136 -5.74 9.14 -11.63
N GLY A 137 -5.76 7.84 -11.36
CA GLY A 137 -4.60 6.95 -11.52
C GLY A 137 -3.53 7.07 -10.44
N HIS A 138 -3.78 7.81 -9.34
CA HIS A 138 -2.88 7.77 -8.19
C HIS A 138 -2.88 6.38 -7.54
N THR A 139 -1.77 6.06 -6.88
CA THR A 139 -1.64 4.94 -5.95
C THR A 139 -0.84 5.39 -4.74
N ALA A 140 -1.02 4.74 -3.58
CA ALA A 140 -0.61 5.30 -2.29
C ALA A 140 -1.08 6.77 -2.20
N SER A 141 -0.20 7.70 -1.82
CA SER A 141 -0.45 9.14 -1.95
C SER A 141 0.45 9.80 -3.02
N LEU A 142 0.85 9.03 -4.04
CA LEU A 142 1.55 9.55 -5.23
C LEU A 142 0.52 10.13 -6.21
N PHE A 143 0.14 11.40 -6.01
CA PHE A 143 -0.88 12.07 -6.82
C PHE A 143 -0.31 12.74 -8.06
N PRO A 144 -0.99 12.68 -9.23
CA PRO A 144 -0.57 13.37 -10.45
C PRO A 144 -0.35 14.88 -10.26
N ALA A 145 -1.20 15.51 -9.43
CA ALA A 145 -1.19 16.95 -9.17
C ALA A 145 -0.37 17.36 -7.94
N SER A 146 0.26 16.42 -7.22
CA SER A 146 1.08 16.76 -6.07
C SER A 146 2.36 17.47 -6.53
N PRO A 147 2.74 18.61 -5.91
CA PRO A 147 4.01 19.26 -6.21
C PRO A 147 5.22 18.40 -5.84
N ASN A 148 5.01 17.39 -4.97
CA ASN A 148 6.05 16.49 -4.50
C ASN A 148 6.07 15.14 -5.25
N LEU A 149 5.34 15.01 -6.36
CA LEU A 149 5.27 13.75 -7.10
C LEU A 149 6.65 13.29 -7.60
N ASP A 150 7.49 14.19 -8.10
CA ASP A 150 8.83 13.84 -8.59
C ASP A 150 9.71 13.25 -7.49
N ALA A 151 9.68 13.86 -6.30
CA ALA A 151 10.40 13.35 -5.14
C ALA A 151 9.83 12.01 -4.66
N GLY A 152 8.50 11.84 -4.70
CA GLY A 152 7.84 10.58 -4.35
C GLY A 152 8.12 9.45 -5.34
N LEU A 153 8.20 9.74 -6.63
CA LEU A 153 8.56 8.77 -7.67
C LEU A 153 10.04 8.43 -7.65
N ALA A 154 10.91 9.40 -7.29
CA ALA A 154 12.36 9.23 -7.20
C ALA A 154 12.93 8.38 -8.35
N LEU A 155 12.58 8.70 -9.60
CA LEU A 155 12.90 7.86 -10.74
C LEU A 155 14.41 7.69 -10.88
N GLY A 156 14.87 6.44 -10.85
CA GLY A 156 16.30 6.08 -10.86
C GLY A 156 16.94 5.93 -9.47
N GLY A 157 16.21 6.27 -8.40
CA GLY A 157 16.60 5.99 -7.02
C GLY A 157 16.36 4.54 -6.62
N THR A 158 16.93 4.16 -5.49
CA THR A 158 16.83 2.84 -4.86
C THR A 158 16.31 2.97 -3.44
N VAL A 159 15.91 1.85 -2.84
CA VAL A 159 15.45 1.85 -1.44
C VAL A 159 16.53 2.31 -0.46
N ASP A 160 17.82 2.20 -0.82
CA ASP A 160 18.94 2.54 0.07
C ASP A 160 19.34 4.03 0.01
N ASP A 161 18.98 4.75 -1.05
CA ASP A 161 19.28 6.18 -1.23
C ASP A 161 18.06 7.10 -1.16
N THR A 162 16.86 6.51 -1.10
CA THR A 162 15.59 7.24 -1.09
C THR A 162 14.91 7.10 0.27
N PRO A 163 14.37 8.19 0.86
CA PRO A 163 13.61 8.09 2.10
C PRO A 163 12.38 7.17 1.94
N PRO A 164 11.97 6.44 2.99
CA PRO A 164 10.82 5.55 2.93
C PRO A 164 9.53 6.28 2.65
N CYS A 165 9.33 7.38 3.36
CA CYS A 165 8.10 8.17 3.32
C CYS A 165 8.43 9.62 2.96
N LEU A 166 7.59 10.23 2.14
CA LEU A 166 7.64 11.66 1.83
C LEU A 166 6.26 12.29 1.92
N ALA A 167 6.22 13.55 2.32
CA ALA A 167 5.01 14.35 2.36
C ALA A 167 4.47 14.57 0.93
N GLN A 168 3.17 14.44 0.79
CA GLN A 168 2.45 14.59 -0.48
C GLN A 168 1.22 15.48 -0.27
N VAL A 169 0.72 16.05 -1.36
CA VAL A 169 -0.50 16.87 -1.33
C VAL A 169 -1.56 16.22 -2.21
N GLY A 170 -2.63 15.73 -1.59
CA GLY A 170 -3.81 15.21 -2.26
C GLY A 170 -4.78 16.32 -2.67
N ALA A 171 -5.65 16.02 -3.64
CA ALA A 171 -6.63 16.97 -4.17
C ALA A 171 -7.86 17.20 -3.26
N VAL A 172 -8.13 16.27 -2.32
CA VAL A 172 -9.30 16.28 -1.44
C VAL A 172 -8.86 16.26 0.02
N ALA A 173 -9.53 17.06 0.85
CA ALA A 173 -9.26 17.15 2.28
C ALA A 173 -9.46 15.78 3.00
N PRO A 174 -8.61 15.43 3.98
CA PRO A 174 -7.35 16.08 4.34
C PRO A 174 -6.32 16.01 3.20
N THR A 175 -5.80 17.17 2.80
CA THR A 175 -4.92 17.31 1.64
C THR A 175 -3.48 16.97 1.97
N GLU A 176 -3.04 17.18 3.20
CA GLU A 176 -1.70 16.80 3.64
C GLU A 176 -1.62 15.29 3.87
N ARG A 177 -0.67 14.66 3.18
CA ARG A 177 -0.46 13.21 3.18
C ARG A 177 0.99 12.88 3.48
N ILE A 178 1.22 11.67 3.91
CA ILE A 178 2.53 11.02 3.92
C ILE A 178 2.41 9.74 3.07
N SER A 179 3.35 9.48 2.18
CA SER A 179 3.30 8.34 1.25
C SER A 179 4.62 7.60 1.25
N LEU A 180 4.59 6.28 1.09
CA LEU A 180 5.76 5.55 0.62
C LEU A 180 6.23 6.12 -0.72
N THR A 181 7.55 6.18 -0.90
CA THR A 181 8.16 6.50 -2.18
C THR A 181 8.12 5.29 -3.11
N LEU A 182 8.20 5.51 -4.43
CA LEU A 182 8.16 4.41 -5.40
C LEU A 182 9.27 3.37 -5.17
N PRO A 183 10.55 3.73 -4.89
CA PRO A 183 11.57 2.74 -4.58
C PRO A 183 11.21 1.82 -3.40
N TRP A 184 10.55 2.37 -2.38
CA TRP A 184 10.08 1.59 -1.23
C TRP A 184 8.82 0.76 -1.52
N ILE A 185 7.92 1.24 -2.38
CA ILE A 185 6.80 0.43 -2.90
C ILE A 185 7.33 -0.76 -3.69
N LEU A 186 8.41 -0.56 -4.46
CA LEU A 186 9.03 -1.61 -5.26
C LEU A 186 9.94 -2.54 -4.44
N ASP A 187 10.29 -2.21 -3.19
CA ASP A 187 11.02 -3.11 -2.28
C ASP A 187 10.09 -4.13 -1.60
N ALA A 188 9.36 -4.88 -2.43
CA ALA A 188 8.42 -5.92 -2.00
C ALA A 188 8.66 -7.21 -2.79
N ARG A 189 8.36 -8.37 -2.19
CA ARG A 189 8.36 -9.66 -2.89
C ARG A 189 7.17 -9.79 -3.84
N ARG A 190 6.04 -9.20 -3.47
CA ARG A 190 4.82 -9.13 -4.27
C ARG A 190 4.09 -7.82 -4.04
N ILE A 191 3.64 -7.21 -5.13
CA ILE A 191 2.70 -6.09 -5.11
C ILE A 191 1.35 -6.56 -5.63
N TYR A 192 0.31 -6.29 -4.88
CA TYR A 192 -1.07 -6.48 -5.28
C TYR A 192 -1.69 -5.13 -5.57
N LEU A 193 -2.23 -4.93 -6.77
CA LEU A 193 -3.05 -3.77 -7.08
C LEU A 193 -4.52 -4.17 -7.07
N GLN A 194 -5.33 -3.59 -6.19
CA GLN A 194 -6.76 -3.82 -6.14
C GLN A 194 -7.54 -2.60 -6.63
N PHE A 195 -8.52 -2.85 -7.51
CA PHE A 195 -9.56 -1.87 -7.82
C PHE A 195 -10.86 -2.54 -8.28
N GLY A 196 -11.94 -1.77 -8.32
CA GLY A 196 -13.22 -2.19 -8.86
C GLY A 196 -14.01 -1.01 -9.39
N GLY A 197 -14.93 -1.29 -10.31
CA GLY A 197 -15.80 -0.30 -10.94
C GLY A 197 -15.29 0.18 -12.31
N ALA A 198 -16.24 0.45 -13.21
CA ALA A 198 -15.97 0.76 -14.62
C ALA A 198 -15.03 1.97 -14.82
N SER A 199 -15.16 3.03 -14.01
CA SER A 199 -14.29 4.21 -14.12
C SER A 199 -12.81 3.87 -13.96
N LYS A 200 -12.49 2.96 -13.04
CA LYS A 200 -11.11 2.53 -12.77
C LYS A 200 -10.58 1.59 -13.84
N VAL A 201 -11.45 0.84 -14.54
CA VAL A 201 -11.02 0.00 -15.66
C VAL A 201 -10.42 0.85 -16.77
N ASP A 202 -11.06 1.97 -17.12
CA ASP A 202 -10.56 2.87 -18.16
C ASP A 202 -9.21 3.50 -17.79
N VAL A 203 -9.09 3.98 -16.56
CA VAL A 203 -7.84 4.54 -16.01
C VAL A 203 -6.73 3.48 -16.01
N PHE A 204 -7.04 2.26 -15.59
CA PHE A 204 -6.09 1.15 -15.58
C PHE A 204 -5.62 0.80 -17.00
N ASN A 205 -6.53 0.75 -17.97
CA ASN A 205 -6.18 0.51 -19.37
C ASN A 205 -5.27 1.61 -19.92
N ALA A 206 -5.53 2.89 -19.59
CA ALA A 206 -4.66 3.99 -19.98
C ALA A 206 -3.27 3.90 -19.32
N ALA A 207 -3.21 3.54 -18.03
CA ALA A 207 -1.97 3.41 -17.27
C ALA A 207 -1.06 2.27 -17.76
N GLN A 208 -1.62 1.25 -18.41
CA GLN A 208 -0.86 0.13 -18.99
C GLN A 208 -0.06 0.51 -20.24
N ALA A 209 -0.33 1.65 -20.87
CA ALA A 209 0.37 2.07 -22.07
C ALA A 209 1.87 2.37 -21.84
N GLY A 210 2.26 2.60 -20.58
CA GLY A 210 3.63 2.84 -20.16
C GLY A 210 3.72 3.89 -19.05
N PRO A 211 4.92 4.16 -18.53
CA PRO A 211 5.14 5.15 -17.48
C PRO A 211 4.61 6.53 -17.87
N ASN A 212 3.65 7.05 -17.10
CA ASN A 212 2.99 8.31 -17.34
C ASN A 212 2.66 8.99 -16.01
N ARG A 213 3.12 10.23 -15.84
CA ARG A 213 2.87 11.05 -14.63
C ARG A 213 1.40 11.35 -14.37
N GLN A 214 0.58 11.36 -15.43
CA GLN A 214 -0.86 11.49 -15.30
C GLN A 214 -1.48 10.29 -14.58
N TYR A 215 -0.84 9.11 -14.63
CA TYR A 215 -1.27 7.90 -13.96
C TYR A 215 -0.12 7.31 -13.14
N PRO A 216 0.21 7.83 -11.93
CA PRO A 216 1.34 7.36 -11.13
C PRO A 216 1.40 5.84 -10.90
N VAL A 217 0.25 5.15 -10.87
CA VAL A 217 0.19 3.68 -10.85
C VAL A 217 0.92 3.01 -12.03
N SER A 218 1.03 3.68 -13.18
CA SER A 218 1.73 3.17 -14.36
C SER A 218 3.22 2.87 -14.11
N PHE A 219 3.87 3.59 -13.20
CA PHE A 219 5.26 3.32 -12.83
C PHE A 219 5.40 1.98 -12.09
N VAL A 220 4.38 1.60 -11.31
CA VAL A 220 4.31 0.27 -10.67
C VAL A 220 4.00 -0.82 -11.70
N LEU A 221 3.15 -0.53 -12.69
CA LEU A 221 2.74 -1.50 -13.71
C LEU A 221 3.82 -1.78 -14.77
N ALA A 222 4.64 -0.77 -15.10
CA ALA A 222 5.61 -0.84 -16.18
C ALA A 222 7.00 -1.37 -15.77
N GLN A 223 7.32 -1.35 -14.47
CA GLN A 223 8.59 -1.85 -13.97
C GLN A 223 8.71 -3.38 -14.05
N THR A 224 9.94 -3.88 -13.97
CA THR A 224 10.26 -5.32 -14.07
C THR A 224 10.96 -5.91 -12.84
N GLN A 225 11.24 -5.08 -11.83
CA GLN A 225 11.90 -5.45 -10.57
C GLN A 225 11.02 -6.38 -9.71
N THR A 226 9.76 -6.00 -9.53
CA THR A 226 8.87 -6.61 -8.54
C THR A 226 7.64 -7.18 -9.22
N PRO A 227 7.28 -8.45 -8.97
CA PRO A 227 6.06 -9.02 -9.51
C PRO A 227 4.82 -8.28 -9.02
N VAL A 228 3.94 -7.92 -9.97
CA VAL A 228 2.66 -7.26 -9.71
C VAL A 228 1.52 -8.21 -10.11
N THR A 229 0.54 -8.38 -9.22
CA THR A 229 -0.72 -9.06 -9.55
C THR A 229 -1.88 -8.09 -9.33
N VAL A 230 -2.61 -7.80 -10.40
CA VAL A 230 -3.79 -6.94 -10.39
C VAL A 230 -5.03 -7.79 -10.08
N PHE A 231 -5.75 -7.42 -9.03
CA PHE A 231 -7.04 -7.97 -8.67
C PHE A 231 -8.10 -6.91 -9.02
N ALA A 232 -8.87 -7.16 -10.08
CA ALA A 232 -9.83 -6.20 -10.62
C ALA A 232 -11.25 -6.77 -10.59
N ALA A 233 -12.20 -6.01 -10.01
CA ALA A 233 -13.62 -6.32 -10.05
C ALA A 233 -14.33 -5.54 -11.16
N ARG A 234 -15.19 -6.20 -11.94
CA ARG A 234 -15.90 -5.59 -13.08
C ARG A 234 -17.03 -4.64 -12.67
N ASN A 235 -17.63 -4.86 -11.50
CA ASN A 235 -18.76 -4.09 -10.95
C ASN A 235 -18.36 -3.34 -9.67
#